data_AF-A0A7X8RKW8-F1
#
_entry.id   AF-A0A7X8RKW8-F1
#
_cell.length_a   1.000
_cell.length_b   1.000
_cell.length_c   1.000
_cell.angle_alpha   90.00
_cell.angle_beta   90.00
_cell.angle_gamma   90.00
#
_symmetry.space_group_name_H-M   'P 1'
#
loop_
_entity.id
_entity.type
_entity.pdbx_description
1 polymer ?
#
loop_
_entity_poly.entity_id
_entity_poly.type
_entity_poly.pdbx_seq_one_letter_code
_entity_poly.pdbx_strand_id
1 'polypeptide(L)'
;MGSVFVERSKDCGFCNKHSRTNKCICKKIAELVGETVTIRTKSGYEFTEVEIKAFDPKTCCVTLLEDGMVTPMRMPAEVTYICCEDIESVTRELLKRNTRNAKL
;
A
#
# COMPACT_ATOMS: atom_id res chain seq x y z
N MET A 1 -16.55 -13.57 19.10
CA MET A 1 -17.26 -13.17 17.87
C MET A 1 -17.15 -11.67 17.76
N GLY A 2 -16.41 -11.17 16.76
CA GLY A 2 -16.18 -9.75 16.56
C GLY A 2 -15.67 -9.52 15.15
N SER A 3 -16.53 -9.73 14.16
CA SER A 3 -16.26 -9.34 12.78
C SER A 3 -16.25 -7.82 12.73
N VAL A 4 -15.05 -7.23 12.70
CA VAL A 4 -14.87 -5.82 12.36
C VAL A 4 -15.20 -5.70 10.87
N PHE A 5 -16.45 -5.34 10.58
CA PHE A 5 -16.87 -4.93 9.25
C PHE A 5 -16.19 -3.60 8.95
N VAL A 6 -15.02 -3.66 8.30
CA VAL A 6 -14.43 -2.50 7.63
C VAL A 6 -15.34 -2.20 6.45
N GLU A 7 -16.21 -1.21 6.59
CA GLU A 7 -16.92 -0.61 5.47
C GLU A 7 -15.88 -0.27 4.40
N ARG A 8 -15.94 -0.98 3.27
CA ARG A 8 -15.10 -0.74 2.08
C ARG A 8 -15.53 0.56 1.41
N SER A 9 -15.46 1.68 2.13
CA SER A 9 -15.44 2.99 1.51
C SER A 9 -14.10 3.09 0.80
N LYS A 10 -14.11 3.00 -0.54
CA LYS A 10 -12.92 3.19 -1.39
C LYS A 10 -12.49 4.65 -1.51
N ASP A 11 -13.25 5.53 -0.88
CA ASP A 11 -13.07 6.97 -0.96
C ASP A 11 -12.58 7.48 0.40
N CYS A 12 -11.41 8.11 0.37
CA CYS A 12 -10.80 8.80 1.49
C CYS A 12 -11.66 10.02 1.90
N GLY A 13 -12.11 10.04 3.15
CA GLY A 13 -13.00 11.06 3.73
C GLY A 13 -12.38 12.46 3.77
N PHE A 14 -11.05 12.57 3.85
CA PHE A 14 -10.33 13.84 3.76
C PHE A 14 -10.11 14.30 2.30
N CYS A 15 -9.87 13.38 1.36
CA CYS A 15 -9.72 13.67 -0.08
C CYS A 15 -11.03 14.14 -0.75
N ASN A 16 -12.19 13.96 -0.10
CA ASN A 16 -13.44 14.54 -0.58
C ASN A 16 -13.62 16.02 -0.18
N LYS A 17 -12.89 16.51 0.83
CA LYS A 17 -12.95 17.91 1.30
C LYS A 17 -11.80 18.77 0.75
N HIS A 18 -10.68 18.17 0.37
CA HIS A 18 -9.54 18.87 -0.23
C HIS A 18 -9.36 18.54 -1.73
N SER A 19 -8.84 19.51 -2.48
CA SER A 19 -8.98 19.66 -3.93
C SER A 19 -8.25 18.59 -4.78
N ARG A 20 -9.06 17.91 -5.62
CA ARG A 20 -8.86 17.38 -7.00
C ARG A 20 -7.55 16.73 -7.53
N THR A 21 -6.38 16.73 -6.91
CA THR A 21 -5.13 16.29 -7.63
C THR A 21 -4.50 14.94 -7.22
N ASN A 22 -4.79 14.36 -6.06
CA ASN A 22 -4.20 13.06 -5.62
C ASN A 22 -5.23 11.94 -5.35
N LYS A 23 -6.42 12.03 -5.93
CA LYS A 23 -7.51 11.06 -5.69
C LYS A 23 -7.21 9.64 -6.20
N CYS A 24 -6.36 9.50 -7.20
CA CYS A 24 -6.08 8.20 -7.83
C CYS A 24 -5.23 7.30 -6.94
N ILE A 25 -4.22 7.84 -6.25
CA ILE A 25 -3.25 7.03 -5.52
C ILE A 25 -3.85 6.45 -4.24
N CYS A 26 -4.58 7.24 -3.46
CA CYS A 26 -5.29 6.78 -2.26
C CYS A 26 -6.28 5.64 -2.60
N LYS A 27 -7.02 5.79 -3.71
CA LYS A 27 -7.96 4.76 -4.18
C LYS A 27 -7.22 3.49 -4.61
N LYS A 28 -6.07 3.62 -5.27
CA LYS A 28 -5.27 2.47 -5.69
C LYS A 28 -4.63 1.76 -4.50
N ILE A 29 -4.14 2.50 -3.50
CA ILE A 29 -3.60 1.92 -2.27
C ILE A 29 -4.66 1.09 -1.55
N ALA A 30 -5.91 1.56 -1.48
CA ALA A 30 -7.00 0.79 -0.91
C ALA A 30 -7.29 -0.54 -1.65
N GLU A 31 -6.98 -0.62 -2.95
CA GLU A 31 -7.09 -1.84 -3.76
C GLU A 31 -5.89 -2.78 -3.61
N LEU A 32 -4.78 -2.29 -3.06
CA LEU A 32 -3.51 -3.00 -2.89
C LEU A 32 -3.28 -3.46 -1.44
N VAL A 33 -4.29 -3.39 -0.58
CA VAL A 33 -4.20 -3.93 0.80
C VAL A 33 -3.93 -5.44 0.75
N GLY A 34 -2.87 -5.87 1.44
CA GLY A 34 -2.35 -7.24 1.45
C GLY A 34 -1.35 -7.53 0.33
N GLU A 35 -0.99 -6.55 -0.51
CA GLU A 35 0.03 -6.70 -1.54
C GLU A 35 1.37 -6.11 -1.08
N THR A 36 2.46 -6.74 -1.52
CA THR A 36 3.82 -6.21 -1.39
C THR A 36 4.09 -5.21 -2.51
N VAL A 37 4.57 -4.03 -2.14
CA VAL A 37 4.75 -2.90 -3.05
C VAL A 37 6.03 -2.13 -2.75
N THR A 38 6.44 -1.31 -3.71
CA THR A 38 7.40 -0.22 -3.51
C THR A 38 6.65 1.10 -3.46
N ILE A 39 6.89 1.90 -2.43
CA ILE A 39 6.23 3.19 -2.20
C ILE A 39 7.29 4.29 -2.21
N ARG A 40 7.07 5.31 -3.03
CA ARG A 40 7.87 6.53 -3.00
C ARG A 40 7.06 7.67 -2.43
N THR A 41 7.60 8.33 -1.42
CA THR A 41 6.99 9.50 -0.78
C THR A 41 7.41 10.78 -1.50
N LYS A 42 6.61 11.84 -1.38
CA LYS A 42 6.92 13.17 -1.90
C LYS A 42 8.18 13.79 -1.27
N SER A 43 8.58 13.30 -0.10
CA SER A 43 9.83 13.70 0.55
C SER A 43 11.08 13.08 -0.09
N GLY A 44 10.91 12.14 -1.01
CA GLY A 44 11.98 11.39 -1.66
C GLY A 44 12.37 10.10 -0.95
N TYR A 45 11.80 9.81 0.23
CA TYR A 45 11.98 8.52 0.91
C TYR A 45 11.25 7.40 0.16
N GLU A 46 11.89 6.24 0.05
CA GLU A 46 11.39 5.06 -0.65
C GLU A 46 11.31 3.86 0.32
N PHE A 47 10.14 3.23 0.37
CA PHE A 47 9.92 1.95 1.03
C PHE A 47 9.91 0.84 -0.03
N THR A 48 10.77 -0.16 0.11
CA THR A 48 10.92 -1.27 -0.85
C THR A 48 10.42 -2.57 -0.23
N GLU A 49 9.69 -3.37 -1.01
CA GLU A 49 9.19 -4.69 -0.56
C GLU A 49 8.34 -4.64 0.74
N VAL A 50 7.57 -3.55 0.93
CA VAL A 50 6.67 -3.41 2.08
C VAL A 50 5.26 -3.90 1.78
N GLU A 51 4.60 -4.51 2.77
CA GLU A 51 3.19 -4.90 2.65
C GLU A 51 2.27 -3.74 3.06
N ILE A 52 1.24 -3.45 2.25
CA ILE A 52 0.16 -2.56 2.68
C ILE A 52 -0.79 -3.36 3.59
N LYS A 53 -0.55 -3.29 4.90
CA LYS A 53 -1.36 -4.01 5.90
C LYS A 53 -2.79 -3.49 5.99
N ALA A 54 -2.97 -2.18 5.95
CA ALA A 54 -4.27 -1.54 6.12
C ALA A 54 -4.35 -0.15 5.49
N PHE A 55 -5.57 0.24 5.14
CA PHE A 55 -5.91 1.59 4.73
C PHE A 55 -7.16 2.05 5.49
N ASP A 56 -7.07 3.16 6.22
CA ASP A 56 -8.22 3.77 6.88
C ASP A 56 -8.83 4.83 5.95
N PRO A 57 -10.03 4.62 5.38
CA PRO A 57 -10.65 5.60 4.51
C PRO A 57 -11.11 6.85 5.26
N LYS A 58 -11.25 6.84 6.59
CA LYS A 58 -11.66 8.03 7.34
C LYS A 58 -10.53 9.02 7.45
N THR A 59 -9.31 8.54 7.74
CA THR A 59 -8.10 9.36 7.98
C THR A 59 -7.13 9.36 6.81
N CYS A 60 -7.32 8.46 5.84
CA CYS A 60 -6.50 8.30 4.66
C CYS A 60 -5.07 7.88 4.98
N CYS A 61 -4.92 7.25 6.15
CA CYS A 61 -3.68 6.71 6.64
C CYS A 61 -3.48 5.29 6.08
N VAL A 62 -2.24 5.02 5.68
CA VAL A 62 -1.77 3.74 5.17
C VAL A 62 -0.86 3.15 6.23
N THR A 63 -1.10 1.88 6.58
CA THR A 63 -0.21 1.12 7.45
C THR A 63 0.66 0.22 6.60
N LEU A 64 1.97 0.44 6.67
CA LEU A 64 2.99 -0.35 5.98
C LEU A 64 3.65 -1.28 6.98
N LEU A 65 3.86 -2.53 6.57
CA LEU A 65 4.62 -3.53 7.31
C LEU A 65 5.88 -3.86 6.52
N GLU A 66 7.03 -3.65 7.14
CA GLU A 66 8.31 -4.10 6.62
C GLU A 66 8.72 -5.37 7.38
N ASP A 67 8.85 -6.48 6.66
CA ASP A 67 9.27 -7.74 7.26
C ASP A 67 10.74 -7.65 7.66
N GLY A 68 11.02 -7.94 8.94
CA GLY A 68 12.38 -7.98 9.45
C GLY A 68 13.19 -9.07 8.74
N MET A 69 14.37 -8.72 8.22
CA MET A 69 15.24 -9.69 7.56
C MET A 69 15.83 -10.68 8.57
N VAL A 70 15.84 -11.98 8.21
CA VAL A 70 16.59 -13.00 8.94
C VAL A 70 18.06 -12.94 8.49
N THR A 71 18.76 -11.91 8.94
CA THR A 71 20.24 -11.85 8.92
C THR A 71 20.75 -12.20 10.33
N PRO A 72 22.07 -12.36 10.58
CA PRO A 72 22.57 -12.86 11.87
C PRO A 72 22.12 -12.02 13.09
N MET A 73 21.66 -10.79 12.85
CA MET A 73 20.94 -9.96 13.81
C MET A 73 19.47 -9.92 13.41
N ARG A 74 18.59 -10.44 14.27
CA ARG A 74 17.14 -10.29 14.08
C ARG A 74 16.80 -8.81 14.08
N MET A 75 16.43 -8.26 12.92
CA MET A 75 15.78 -6.96 12.86
C MET A 75 14.29 -7.16 13.17
N PRO A 76 13.70 -6.38 14.09
CA PRO A 76 12.27 -6.44 14.33
C PRO A 76 11.50 -6.01 13.07
N ALA A 77 10.30 -6.55 12.89
CA ALA A 77 9.39 -6.02 11.88
C ALA A 77 9.01 -4.59 12.24
N GLU A 78 9.01 -3.68 11.26
CA GLU A 78 8.69 -2.27 11.46
C GLU A 78 7.30 -1.97 10.90
N VAL A 79 6.54 -1.17 11.64
CA VAL A 79 5.22 -0.69 11.20
C VAL A 79 5.30 0.81 11.00
N THR A 80 5.05 1.25 9.78
CA THR A 80 5.05 2.67 9.41
C THR A 80 3.64 3.14 9.10
N TYR A 81 3.29 4.34 9.57
CA TYR A 81 2.02 5.00 9.29
C TYR A 81 2.29 6.24 8.43
N ILE A 82 1.66 6.33 7.26
CA ILE A 82 1.83 7.45 6.33
C ILE A 82 0.50 7.85 5.70
N CYS A 83 0.27 9.14 5.46
CA CYS A 83 -0.90 9.59 4.72
C CYS A 83 -0.74 9.27 3.24
N CYS A 84 -1.81 8.77 2.59
CA CYS A 84 -1.76 8.50 1.15
C CYS A 84 -1.51 9.76 0.30
N GLU A 85 -1.77 10.94 0.86
CA GLU A 85 -1.47 12.23 0.23
C GLU A 85 0.03 12.54 0.21
N ASP A 86 0.84 11.94 1.09
CA ASP A 86 2.30 12.09 1.12
C ASP A 86 3.01 11.09 0.20
N ILE A 87 2.25 10.16 -0.38
CA ILE A 87 2.76 9.20 -1.36
C ILE A 87 2.74 9.83 -2.74
N GLU A 88 3.87 9.75 -3.42
CA GLU A 88 4.07 10.20 -4.80
C GLU A 88 3.73 9.08 -5.79
N SER A 89 4.20 7.86 -5.52
CA SER A 89 3.92 6.69 -6.37
C SER A 89 3.88 5.38 -5.58
N VAL A 90 3.13 4.42 -6.12
CA VAL A 90 3.09 3.04 -5.64
C VAL A 90 3.31 2.11 -6.83
N THR A 91 4.26 1.20 -6.70
CA THR A 91 4.63 0.23 -7.73
C THR A 91 4.45 -1.17 -7.18
N ARG A 92 3.83 -2.05 -7.96
CA ARG A 92 3.78 -3.49 -7.67
C ARG A 92 4.43 -4.25 -8.81
N GLU A 93 5.17 -5.30 -8.49
CA GLU A 93 5.69 -6.19 -9.50
C GLU A 93 4.59 -7.12 -10.04
N LEU A 94 4.53 -7.28 -11.36
CA LEU A 94 3.65 -8.24 -11.99
C LEU A 94 4.48 -9.36 -12.57
N LEU A 95 4.34 -10.57 -12.02
CA LEU A 95 4.88 -11.78 -12.63
C LEU A 95 4.21 -11.99 -13.99
N LYS A 96 4.89 -11.61 -15.08
CA LYS A 96 4.43 -11.91 -16.44
C LYS A 96 4.47 -13.43 -16.63
N ARG A 97 3.29 -14.07 -16.62
CA ARG A 97 3.16 -15.47 -17.08
C ARG A 97 3.59 -15.53 -18.55
N ASN A 98 4.74 -16.15 -18.79
CA ASN A 98 5.31 -16.35 -20.11
C ASN A 98 4.56 -17.51 -20.79
N THR A 99 3.40 -17.25 -21.41
CA THR A 99 2.71 -18.24 -22.26
C THR A 99 3.49 -18.39 -23.58
N ARG A 100 4.61 -19.11 -23.55
CA ARG A 100 5.18 -19.70 -24.76
C ARG A 100 4.37 -20.95 -25.10
N ASN A 101 3.46 -20.78 -26.06
CA ASN A 101 2.85 -21.77 -26.94
C ASN A 101 3.09 -23.25 -26.57
N ALA A 102 2.12 -23.85 -25.88
CA ALA A 102 1.81 -25.26 -26.09
C ALA A 102 0.95 -25.32 -27.35
N LYS A 103 1.57 -25.61 -28.50
CA LYS A 103 0.84 -26.10 -29.67
C LYS A 103 1.61 -27.32 -30.18
N LEU A 104 0.93 -28.46 -29.96
CA LEU A 104 1.02 -29.80 -30.54
C LEU A 104 2.07 -30.02 -31.63
#